data_AF-A0A8T2YUU6-F1
#
_entry.id   AF-A0A8T2YUU6-F1
#
_cell.length_a   1.000
_cell.length_b   1.000
_cell.length_c   1.000
_cell.angle_alpha   90.00
_cell.angle_beta   90.00
_cell.angle_gamma   90.00
#
_symmetry.space_group_name_H-M   'P 1'
#
loop_
_entity.id
_entity.type
_entity.pdbx_description
1 polymer ?
#
loop_
_entity_poly.entity_id
_entity_poly.type
_entity_poly.pdbx_seq_one_letter_code
_entity_poly.pdbx_strand_id
1 'polypeptide(L)'
;MPSLYSNLLQKLEEFMIKDEKLGKEQSQRAIKSSLLSGSLSMALCYIQRVFRSGPLHPQPRILCLQGSPDGPEQYVAVMNAIFSAQRSMVPIDSCYVGAHNSAFLQQASYITGGVYVKPQHLDGLFQYLTTVFATDLHSRSFIQLPRPAGVDFRASCFCHKTTIDMGYICSVCLSIFCNHHKKCSTCGSVFGQAQSDTSSTSDLKRKAPET
;
A
#
# COMPACT_ATOMS: atom_id res chain seq x y z
N MET A 1 -21.86 17.09 38.28
CA MET A 1 -21.66 15.89 37.42
C MET A 1 -22.61 15.83 36.21
N PRO A 2 -23.92 16.16 36.28
CA PRO A 2 -24.83 16.07 35.12
C PRO A 2 -24.57 17.09 33.99
N SER A 3 -24.10 18.29 34.34
CA SER A 3 -23.89 19.40 33.40
C SER A 3 -22.71 19.23 32.44
N LEU A 4 -21.72 18.42 32.82
CA LEU A 4 -20.57 18.10 31.96
C LEU A 4 -20.97 17.13 30.85
N TYR A 5 -21.81 16.14 31.16
CA TYR A 5 -22.31 15.16 30.20
C TYR A 5 -23.24 15.79 29.16
N SER A 6 -24.11 16.72 29.59
CA SER A 6 -24.99 17.45 28.67
C SER A 6 -24.21 18.35 27.71
N ASN A 7 -23.15 19.01 28.20
CA ASN A 7 -22.27 19.84 27.37
C ASN A 7 -21.49 18.99 26.35
N LEU A 8 -21.06 17.79 26.75
CA LEU A 8 -20.31 16.87 25.90
C LEU A 8 -21.19 16.26 24.80
N LEU A 9 -22.43 15.87 25.14
CA LEU A 9 -23.43 15.41 24.18
C LEU A 9 -23.80 16.51 23.17
N GLN A 10 -24.02 17.74 23.65
CA GLN A 10 -24.32 18.87 22.77
C GLN A 10 -23.17 19.17 21.80
N LYS A 11 -21.91 19.11 22.27
CA LYS A 11 -20.74 19.28 21.41
C LYS A 11 -20.56 18.14 20.41
N LEU A 12 -20.88 16.90 20.80
CA LEU A 12 -20.87 15.74 19.90
C LEU A 12 -21.94 15.88 18.82
N GLU A 13 -23.14 16.32 19.19
CA GLU A 13 -24.24 16.54 18.26
C GLU A 13 -23.92 17.68 17.27
N GLU A 14 -23.37 18.79 17.77
CA GLU A 14 -22.85 19.88 16.92
C GLU A 14 -21.73 19.40 15.99
N PHE A 15 -20.83 18.55 16.47
CA PHE A 15 -19.77 17.96 15.65
C PHE A 15 -20.34 17.06 14.56
N MET A 16 -21.28 16.18 14.88
CA MET A 16 -21.94 15.29 13.91
C MET A 16 -22.72 16.07 12.85
N ILE A 17 -23.45 17.12 13.23
CA ILE A 17 -24.16 17.99 12.28
C ILE A 17 -23.18 18.72 11.36
N LYS A 18 -22.04 19.16 11.89
CA LYS A 18 -21.00 19.84 11.11
C LYS A 18 -20.31 18.87 10.13
N ASP A 19 -20.07 17.64 10.55
CA ASP A 19 -19.50 16.58 9.72
C ASP A 19 -20.47 16.14 8.61
N GLU A 20 -21.77 16.04 8.92
CA GLU A 20 -22.81 15.74 7.92
C GLU A 20 -22.93 16.85 6.86
N LYS A 21 -22.80 18.12 7.26
CA LYS A 21 -22.75 19.26 6.34
C LYS A 21 -21.50 19.25 5.45
N LEU A 22 -20.34 18.90 6.02
CA LEU A 22 -19.10 18.71 5.27
C LEU A 22 -19.19 17.53 4.29
N GLY A 23 -19.87 16.44 4.67
CA GLY A 23 -20.15 15.31 3.79
C GLY A 23 -21.02 15.69 2.58
N LYS A 24 -22.00 16.59 2.77
CA LYS A 24 -22.85 17.11 1.68
C LYS A 24 -22.08 18.04 0.73
N GLU A 25 -21.17 18.88 1.22
CA GLU A 25 -20.27 19.68 0.36
C GLU A 25 -19.21 18.83 -0.36
N GLN A 26 -18.77 17.72 0.24
CA GLN A 26 -17.84 16.77 -0.37
C GLN A 26 -18.46 15.93 -1.49
N SER A 27 -19.79 15.78 -1.55
CA SER A 27 -20.46 15.05 -2.63
C SER A 27 -20.20 15.63 -4.03
N GLN A 28 -19.76 16.90 -4.13
CA GLN A 28 -19.36 17.55 -5.39
C GLN A 28 -17.84 17.59 -5.62
N ARG A 29 -17.00 17.25 -4.63
CA ARG A 29 -15.55 17.14 -4.77
C ARG A 29 -15.18 15.66 -4.73
N ALA A 30 -14.77 15.10 -5.87
CA ALA A 30 -14.23 13.75 -5.95
C ALA A 30 -13.32 13.45 -4.73
N ILE A 31 -13.68 12.42 -3.95
CA ILE A 31 -12.95 12.02 -2.74
C ILE A 31 -11.49 11.82 -3.15
N LYS A 32 -10.60 12.70 -2.67
CA LYS A 32 -9.18 12.61 -2.98
C LYS A 32 -8.63 11.30 -2.39
N SER A 33 -7.80 10.60 -3.15
CA SER A 33 -7.14 9.37 -2.69
C SER A 33 -6.35 9.66 -1.41
N SER A 34 -6.48 8.82 -0.39
CA SER A 34 -5.66 8.93 0.83
C SER A 34 -4.17 8.77 0.51
N LEU A 35 -3.31 9.45 1.26
CA LEU A 35 -1.85 9.27 1.19
C LEU A 35 -1.41 8.04 2.00
N LEU A 36 -1.77 6.85 1.54
CA LEU A 36 -1.48 5.58 2.24
C LEU A 36 0.02 5.28 2.31
N SER A 37 0.77 5.62 1.25
CA SER A 37 2.22 5.38 1.20
C SER A 37 2.98 6.15 2.27
N GLY A 38 2.57 7.39 2.53
CA GLY A 38 3.18 8.25 3.55
C GLY A 38 2.93 7.72 4.96
N SER A 39 1.69 7.32 5.28
CA SER A 39 1.35 6.79 6.60
C SER A 39 2.06 5.47 6.89
N LEU A 40 2.10 4.55 5.92
CA LEU A 40 2.84 3.29 6.03
C LEU A 40 4.35 3.53 6.26
N SER A 41 4.95 4.43 5.47
CA SER A 41 6.37 4.75 5.61
C SER A 41 6.68 5.35 6.98
N MET A 42 5.83 6.25 7.49
CA MET A 42 5.99 6.82 8.83
C MET A 42 5.86 5.76 9.92
N ALA A 43 4.89 4.86 9.81
CA ALA A 43 4.70 3.77 10.77
C ALA A 43 5.94 2.85 10.81
N LEU A 44 6.47 2.47 9.65
CA LEU A 44 7.68 1.66 9.56
C LEU A 44 8.91 2.37 10.16
N CYS A 45 9.09 3.65 9.87
CA CYS A 45 10.17 4.44 10.48
C CYS A 45 10.03 4.53 12.00
N TYR A 46 8.81 4.63 12.53
CA TYR A 46 8.57 4.63 13.97
C TYR A 46 8.90 3.27 14.60
N ILE A 47 8.42 2.18 13.99
CA ILE A 47 8.72 0.81 14.41
C ILE A 47 10.24 0.58 14.41
N GLN A 48 10.94 1.01 13.35
CA GLN A 48 12.39 0.87 13.26
C GLN A 48 13.14 1.66 14.33
N ARG A 49 12.62 2.82 14.73
CA ARG A 49 13.17 3.61 15.84
C ARG A 49 13.02 2.84 17.15
N VAL A 50 11.84 2.29 17.43
CA VAL A 50 11.60 1.48 18.64
C VAL A 50 12.51 0.25 18.67
N PHE A 51 12.66 -0.46 17.55
CA PHE A 51 13.59 -1.58 17.44
C PHE A 51 15.04 -1.21 17.77
N ARG A 52 15.47 0.01 17.46
CA ARG A 52 16.84 0.47 17.72
C ARG A 52 17.04 1.05 19.12
N SER A 53 15.99 1.58 19.73
CA SER A 53 16.04 2.27 21.03
C SER A 53 15.71 1.37 22.22
N GLY A 54 14.98 0.27 22.02
CA GLY A 54 14.48 -0.58 23.11
C GLY A 54 15.37 -1.79 23.44
N PRO A 55 15.44 -2.23 24.72
CA PRO A 55 16.10 -3.47 25.11
C PRO A 55 15.26 -4.73 24.78
N LEU A 56 13.96 -4.58 24.53
CA LEU A 56 13.04 -5.65 24.13
C LEU A 56 12.79 -5.57 22.62
N HIS A 57 12.76 -6.71 21.94
CA HIS A 57 12.31 -6.81 20.55
C HIS A 57 10.77 -6.82 20.53
N PRO A 58 10.09 -5.70 20.19
CA PRO A 58 8.65 -5.74 20.04
C PRO A 58 8.24 -6.66 18.88
N GLN A 59 7.04 -7.23 18.95
CA GLN A 59 6.37 -7.85 17.81
C GLN A 59 5.43 -6.81 17.19
N PRO A 60 5.91 -5.94 16.27
CA PRO A 60 5.09 -4.90 15.69
C PRO A 60 4.03 -5.47 14.76
N ARG A 61 2.90 -4.78 14.70
CA ARG A 61 1.86 -4.96 13.69
C ARG A 61 1.36 -3.60 13.26
N ILE A 62 0.99 -3.48 12.00
CA ILE A 62 0.30 -2.31 11.46
C ILE A 62 -1.15 -2.72 11.15
N LEU A 63 -2.10 -1.92 11.63
CA LEU A 63 -3.52 -2.02 11.24
C LEU A 63 -3.87 -0.79 10.37
N CYS A 64 -4.31 -1.04 9.15
CA CYS A 64 -4.76 -0.04 8.19
C CYS A 64 -6.29 0.01 8.16
N LEU A 65 -6.87 1.12 8.59
CA LEU A 65 -8.29 1.42 8.43
C LEU A 65 -8.46 2.39 7.27
N GLN A 66 -9.04 1.93 6.17
CA GLN A 66 -9.19 2.74 4.96
C GLN A 66 -10.65 2.75 4.49
N GLY A 67 -11.21 3.95 4.30
CA GLY A 67 -12.52 4.16 3.68
C GLY A 67 -12.46 4.83 2.30
N SER A 68 -11.27 5.29 1.88
CA SER A 68 -11.09 6.01 0.61
C SER A 68 -10.72 5.07 -0.55
N PRO A 69 -11.03 5.44 -1.80
CA PRO A 69 -10.63 4.66 -2.97
C PRO A 69 -9.11 4.69 -3.17
N ASP A 70 -8.58 3.63 -3.77
CA ASP A 70 -7.15 3.53 -4.10
C ASP A 70 -6.79 4.49 -5.24
N GLY A 71 -5.74 5.29 -5.02
CA GLY A 71 -5.18 6.16 -6.05
C GLY A 71 -4.05 5.44 -6.81
N PRO A 72 -4.19 5.16 -8.12
CA PRO A 72 -3.19 4.39 -8.86
C PRO A 72 -1.82 5.08 -8.96
N GLU A 73 -1.79 6.40 -8.75
CA GLU A 73 -0.57 7.21 -8.73
C GLU A 73 0.38 6.84 -7.58
N GLN A 74 -0.16 6.30 -6.49
CA GLN A 74 0.61 5.94 -5.30
C GLN A 74 1.10 4.48 -5.32
N TYR A 75 0.76 3.70 -6.35
CA TYR A 75 1.04 2.27 -6.43
C TYR A 75 2.49 1.92 -6.08
N VAL A 76 3.46 2.56 -6.76
CA VAL A 76 4.89 2.28 -6.56
C VAL A 76 5.31 2.58 -5.12
N ALA A 77 4.85 3.70 -4.57
CA ALA A 77 5.21 4.10 -3.21
C ALA A 77 4.59 3.18 -2.15
N VAL A 78 3.32 2.77 -2.35
CA VAL A 78 2.63 1.82 -1.45
C VAL A 78 3.29 0.45 -1.52
N MET A 79 3.58 -0.07 -2.72
CA MET A 79 4.25 -1.37 -2.87
C MET A 79 5.64 -1.38 -2.26
N ASN A 80 6.43 -0.33 -2.44
CA ASN A 80 7.75 -0.21 -1.80
C ASN A 80 7.63 -0.22 -0.26
N ALA A 81 6.61 0.43 0.30
CA ALA A 81 6.34 0.39 1.74
C ALA A 81 5.92 -1.02 2.19
N ILE A 82 5.07 -1.72 1.44
CA ILE A 82 4.64 -3.10 1.73
C ILE A 82 5.83 -4.07 1.71
N PHE A 83 6.68 -4.02 0.67
CA PHE A 83 7.88 -4.85 0.60
C PHE A 83 8.88 -4.53 1.71
N SER A 84 8.96 -3.26 2.11
CA SER A 84 9.76 -2.86 3.28
C SER A 84 9.20 -3.46 4.57
N ALA A 85 7.87 -3.44 4.74
CA ALA A 85 7.20 -4.06 5.89
C ALA A 85 7.43 -5.58 5.92
N GLN A 86 7.34 -6.26 4.77
CA GLN A 86 7.60 -7.69 4.64
C GLN A 86 9.03 -8.03 5.06
N ARG A 87 10.02 -7.26 4.59
CA ARG A 87 11.43 -7.45 4.97
C ARG A 87 11.68 -7.24 6.46
N SER A 88 10.97 -6.31 7.07
CA SER A 88 11.02 -6.07 8.51
C SER A 88 10.11 -7.03 9.31
N MET A 89 9.50 -8.03 8.66
CA MET A 89 8.59 -9.00 9.27
C MET A 89 7.44 -8.35 10.05
N VAL A 90 6.91 -7.24 9.54
CA VAL A 90 5.78 -6.51 10.13
C VAL A 90 4.51 -6.84 9.34
N PRO A 91 3.55 -7.61 9.91
CA PRO A 91 2.30 -7.87 9.24
C PRO A 91 1.46 -6.60 9.12
N ILE A 92 0.84 -6.42 7.95
CA ILE A 92 -0.13 -5.36 7.69
C ILE A 92 -1.52 -5.98 7.64
N ASP A 93 -2.28 -5.71 8.69
CA ASP A 93 -3.70 -5.99 8.71
C ASP A 93 -4.46 -4.83 8.09
N SER A 94 -5.54 -5.14 7.40
CA SER A 94 -6.34 -4.16 6.70
C SER A 94 -7.82 -4.37 6.92
N CYS A 95 -8.49 -3.28 7.29
CA CYS A 95 -9.93 -3.22 7.43
C CYS A 95 -10.45 -2.13 6.51
N TYR A 96 -11.18 -2.54 5.47
CA TYR A 96 -11.70 -1.63 4.47
C TYR A 96 -13.17 -1.28 4.74
N VAL A 97 -13.45 0.01 4.91
CA VAL A 97 -14.76 0.56 5.32
C VAL A 97 -15.54 1.16 4.13
N GLY A 98 -14.99 1.09 2.91
CA GLY A 98 -15.61 1.64 1.71
C GLY A 98 -16.51 0.66 0.93
N ALA A 99 -17.24 1.19 -0.05
CA ALA A 99 -18.15 0.43 -0.90
C ALA A 99 -17.44 -0.59 -1.81
N HIS A 100 -16.22 -0.32 -2.24
CA HIS A 100 -15.43 -1.21 -3.11
C HIS A 100 -14.41 -2.04 -2.30
N ASN A 101 -13.58 -2.84 -2.96
CA ASN A 101 -12.43 -3.49 -2.33
C ASN A 101 -11.17 -2.70 -2.69
N SER A 102 -10.16 -2.73 -1.81
CA SER A 102 -8.86 -2.13 -2.09
C SER A 102 -7.90 -3.21 -2.57
N ALA A 103 -7.43 -3.10 -3.81
CA ALA A 103 -6.46 -4.02 -4.36
C ALA A 103 -5.10 -3.89 -3.63
N PHE A 104 -4.72 -2.66 -3.28
CA PHE A 104 -3.44 -2.40 -2.59
C PHE A 104 -3.40 -3.03 -1.20
N LEU A 105 -4.48 -2.88 -0.42
CA LEU A 105 -4.53 -3.47 0.93
C LEU A 105 -4.68 -4.99 0.90
N GLN A 106 -5.37 -5.54 -0.10
CA GLN A 106 -5.41 -6.99 -0.31
C GLN A 106 -4.02 -7.54 -0.59
N GLN A 107 -3.27 -6.91 -1.49
CA GLN A 107 -1.87 -7.26 -1.75
C GLN A 107 -0.99 -7.07 -0.50
N ALA A 108 -1.18 -5.96 0.24
CA ALA A 108 -0.43 -5.69 1.47
C ALA A 108 -0.58 -6.80 2.50
N SER A 109 -1.81 -7.19 2.81
CA SER A 109 -2.09 -8.24 3.78
C SER A 109 -1.60 -9.59 3.29
N TYR A 110 -1.75 -9.92 2.00
CA TYR A 110 -1.23 -11.17 1.46
C TYR A 110 0.31 -11.26 1.52
N ILE A 111 1.02 -10.23 1.06
CA ILE A 111 2.49 -10.22 1.00
C ILE A 111 3.12 -10.25 2.39
N THR A 112 2.51 -9.56 3.36
CA THR A 112 3.03 -9.47 4.73
C THR A 112 2.50 -10.56 5.67
N GLY A 113 1.59 -11.42 5.21
CA GLY A 113 0.94 -12.43 6.04
C GLY A 113 -0.07 -11.87 7.06
N GLY A 114 -0.61 -10.68 6.79
CA GLY A 114 -1.70 -10.07 7.55
C GLY A 114 -3.09 -10.51 7.07
N VAL A 115 -4.12 -9.89 7.65
CA VAL A 115 -5.54 -10.20 7.36
C VAL A 115 -6.22 -9.01 6.70
N TYR A 116 -6.95 -9.27 5.60
CA TYR A 116 -7.83 -8.30 4.95
C TYR A 116 -9.29 -8.63 5.29
N VAL A 117 -10.03 -7.67 5.87
CA VAL A 117 -11.48 -7.79 6.09
C VAL A 117 -12.20 -6.57 5.57
N LYS A 118 -13.32 -6.82 4.90
CA LYS A 118 -14.32 -5.81 4.58
C LYS A 118 -15.60 -6.11 5.35
N PRO A 119 -15.95 -5.30 6.37
CA PRO A 119 -17.22 -5.44 7.07
C PRO A 119 -18.40 -5.23 6.12
N GLN A 120 -19.38 -6.13 6.16
CA GLN A 120 -20.64 -5.98 5.40
C GLN A 120 -21.56 -4.92 6.02
N HIS A 121 -21.57 -4.86 7.36
CA HIS A 121 -22.35 -3.91 8.14
C HIS A 121 -21.42 -3.08 9.01
N LEU A 122 -21.50 -1.75 8.87
CA LEU A 122 -20.65 -0.83 9.63
C LEU A 122 -21.04 -0.74 11.11
N ASP A 123 -22.31 -1.01 11.44
CA ASP A 123 -22.80 -1.04 12.83
C ASP A 123 -22.08 -2.11 13.67
N GLY A 124 -21.57 -3.16 13.01
CA GLY A 124 -20.78 -4.22 13.63
C GLY A 124 -19.26 -4.00 13.59
N LEU A 125 -18.77 -2.82 13.19
CA LEU A 125 -17.32 -2.59 13.00
C LEU A 125 -16.51 -2.90 14.25
N PHE A 126 -17.00 -2.52 15.43
CA PHE A 126 -16.35 -2.82 16.70
C PHE A 126 -16.13 -4.32 16.89
N GLN A 127 -17.15 -5.13 16.57
CA GLN A 127 -17.05 -6.58 16.65
C GLN A 127 -15.91 -7.10 15.76
N TYR A 128 -15.78 -6.62 14.52
CA TYR A 128 -14.67 -7.01 13.64
C TYR A 128 -13.31 -6.58 14.19
N LEU A 129 -13.19 -5.35 14.71
CA LEU A 129 -11.96 -4.83 15.32
C LEU A 129 -11.49 -5.69 16.49
N THR A 130 -12.40 -6.03 17.40
CA THR A 130 -12.06 -6.81 18.59
C THR A 130 -11.81 -8.29 18.27
N THR A 131 -12.60 -8.90 17.39
CA THR A 131 -12.49 -10.35 17.13
C THR A 131 -11.35 -10.71 16.18
N VAL A 132 -11.11 -9.92 15.15
CA VAL A 132 -10.12 -10.24 14.12
C VAL A 132 -8.79 -9.53 14.37
N PHE A 133 -8.82 -8.24 14.69
CA PHE A 133 -7.61 -7.41 14.69
C PHE A 133 -6.92 -7.29 16.05
N ALA A 134 -7.64 -7.49 17.15
CA ALA A 134 -7.06 -7.46 18.50
C ALA A 134 -6.28 -8.74 18.88
N THR A 135 -6.47 -9.83 18.16
CA THR A 135 -5.76 -11.09 18.41
C THR A 135 -4.28 -10.97 18.06
N ASP A 136 -3.40 -11.44 18.94
CA ASP A 136 -1.95 -11.47 18.70
C ASP A 136 -1.59 -12.45 17.57
N LEU A 137 -0.36 -12.34 17.04
CA LEU A 137 0.08 -13.19 15.92
C LEU A 137 0.08 -14.69 16.25
N HIS A 138 0.38 -15.08 17.49
CA HIS A 138 0.44 -16.49 17.87
C HIS A 138 -0.97 -17.09 17.96
N SER A 139 -1.89 -16.40 18.65
CA SER A 139 -3.28 -16.84 18.81
C SER A 139 -4.02 -16.99 17.47
N ARG A 140 -3.64 -16.22 16.45
CA ARG A 140 -4.21 -16.33 15.09
C ARG A 140 -4.01 -17.68 14.43
N SER A 141 -2.97 -18.42 14.77
CA SER A 141 -2.75 -19.76 14.23
C SER A 141 -3.79 -20.77 14.71
N PHE A 142 -4.44 -20.49 15.84
CA PHE A 142 -5.47 -21.35 16.45
C PHE A 142 -6.90 -20.90 16.12
N ILE A 143 -7.06 -19.68 15.58
CA ILE A 143 -8.37 -19.11 15.27
C ILE A 143 -8.58 -19.18 13.76
N GLN A 144 -9.76 -19.67 13.36
CA GLN A 144 -10.13 -19.66 11.95
C GLN A 144 -10.51 -18.25 11.51
N LEU A 145 -9.53 -17.52 10.99
CA LEU A 145 -9.72 -16.18 10.45
C LEU A 145 -10.42 -16.21 9.08
N PRO A 146 -11.04 -15.08 8.67
CA PRO A 146 -11.55 -14.92 7.32
C PRO A 146 -10.46 -15.24 6.30
N ARG A 147 -10.76 -16.16 5.38
CA ARG A 147 -9.78 -16.54 4.35
C ARG A 147 -9.44 -15.32 3.49
N PRO A 148 -8.16 -15.12 3.13
CA PRO A 148 -7.80 -14.07 2.19
C PRO A 148 -8.59 -14.28 0.90
N ALA A 149 -9.35 -13.26 0.49
CA ALA A 149 -10.00 -13.24 -0.81
C ALA A 149 -8.92 -13.33 -1.90
N GLY A 150 -9.23 -13.95 -3.04
CA GLY A 150 -8.30 -14.02 -4.17
C GLY A 150 -7.79 -12.62 -4.52
N VAL A 151 -6.48 -12.43 -4.38
CA VAL A 151 -5.83 -11.14 -4.61
C VAL A 151 -5.52 -10.99 -6.09
N ASP A 152 -5.84 -9.82 -6.65
CA ASP A 152 -5.51 -9.48 -8.02
C ASP A 152 -4.08 -8.95 -8.12
N PHE A 153 -3.19 -9.70 -8.77
CA PHE A 153 -1.79 -9.34 -9.01
C PHE A 153 -1.53 -8.80 -10.42
N ARG A 154 -2.58 -8.49 -11.18
CA ARG A 154 -2.41 -7.95 -12.52
C ARG A 154 -1.61 -6.65 -12.49
N ALA A 155 -0.68 -6.54 -13.42
CA ALA A 155 0.13 -5.35 -13.56
C ALA A 155 -0.71 -4.18 -14.08
N SER A 156 -0.43 -2.99 -13.57
CA SER A 156 -0.98 -1.75 -14.12
C SER A 156 0.01 -1.13 -15.09
N CYS A 157 -0.46 -0.74 -16.28
CA CYS A 157 0.39 -0.10 -17.26
C CYS A 157 0.80 1.32 -16.82
N PHE A 158 2.05 1.71 -17.07
CA PHE A 158 2.52 3.07 -16.73
C PHE A 158 1.94 4.16 -17.64
N CYS A 159 1.36 3.80 -18.80
CA CYS A 159 0.74 4.74 -19.73
C CYS A 159 -0.62 5.25 -19.21
N HIS A 160 -1.53 4.33 -18.90
CA HIS A 160 -2.93 4.67 -18.55
C HIS A 160 -3.26 4.39 -17.09
N LYS A 161 -2.34 3.77 -16.33
CA LYS A 161 -2.55 3.35 -14.94
C LYS A 161 -3.71 2.35 -14.76
N THR A 162 -4.08 1.65 -15.82
CA THR A 162 -5.10 0.59 -15.83
C THR A 162 -4.45 -0.78 -15.73
N THR A 163 -5.16 -1.73 -15.12
CA THR A 163 -4.75 -3.13 -15.08
C THR A 163 -4.78 -3.75 -16.48
N ILE A 164 -3.76 -4.54 -16.80
CA ILE A 164 -3.62 -5.24 -18.08
C ILE A 164 -3.29 -6.71 -17.83
N ASP A 165 -3.81 -7.59 -18.70
CA ASP A 165 -3.49 -9.03 -18.65
C ASP A 165 -2.22 -9.35 -19.46
N MET A 166 -2.03 -8.68 -20.60
CA MET A 166 -0.86 -8.81 -21.46
C MET A 166 -0.23 -7.44 -21.70
N GLY A 167 1.10 -7.35 -21.59
CA GLY A 167 1.84 -6.09 -21.75
C GLY A 167 3.28 -6.29 -22.18
N TYR A 168 3.92 -5.19 -22.57
CA TYR A 168 5.32 -5.13 -22.95
C TYR A 168 6.16 -4.59 -21.79
N ILE A 169 7.32 -5.19 -21.54
CA ILE A 169 8.21 -4.81 -20.45
C ILE A 169 9.48 -4.17 -21.01
N CYS A 170 9.90 -3.04 -20.44
CA CYS A 170 11.20 -2.46 -20.74
C CYS A 170 12.32 -3.30 -20.12
N SER A 171 13.29 -3.76 -20.90
CA SER A 171 14.43 -4.55 -20.40
C SER A 171 15.38 -3.76 -19.49
N VAL A 172 15.35 -2.42 -19.54
CA VAL A 172 16.25 -1.56 -18.76
C VAL A 172 15.64 -1.16 -17.42
N CYS A 173 14.42 -0.62 -17.41
CA CYS A 173 13.77 -0.10 -16.21
C CYS A 173 12.59 -0.93 -15.69
N LEU A 174 12.27 -2.05 -16.34
CA LEU A 174 11.16 -2.94 -15.99
C LEU A 174 9.77 -2.27 -16.01
N SER A 175 9.64 -1.10 -16.64
CA SER A 175 8.35 -0.44 -16.80
C SER A 175 7.43 -1.23 -17.74
N ILE A 176 6.15 -1.31 -17.38
CA ILE A 176 5.13 -2.11 -18.06
C ILE A 176 4.24 -1.21 -18.93
N PHE A 177 4.05 -1.58 -20.19
CA PHE A 177 3.28 -0.85 -21.19
C PHE A 177 2.16 -1.70 -21.79
N CYS A 178 1.03 -1.08 -22.11
CA CYS A 178 -0.10 -1.76 -22.75
C CYS A 178 0.12 -2.03 -24.24
N ASN A 179 0.90 -1.18 -24.92
CA ASN A 179 1.21 -1.28 -26.35
C ASN A 179 2.72 -1.25 -26.58
N HIS A 180 3.14 -1.78 -27.72
CA HIS A 180 4.54 -1.71 -28.13
C HIS A 180 4.92 -0.27 -28.52
N HIS A 181 5.95 0.26 -27.86
CA HIS A 181 6.54 1.56 -28.19
C HIS A 181 7.95 1.38 -28.74
N LYS A 182 8.45 2.30 -29.57
CA LYS A 182 9.84 2.26 -30.08
C LYS A 182 10.85 2.82 -29.06
N LYS A 183 10.38 3.63 -28.12
CA LYS A 183 11.18 4.26 -27.06
C LYS A 183 10.44 4.12 -25.75
N CYS A 184 11.15 3.83 -24.66
CA CYS A 184 10.60 3.80 -23.32
C CYS A 184 10.24 5.22 -22.88
N SER A 185 8.99 5.45 -22.45
CA SER A 185 8.56 6.76 -21.93
C SER A 185 9.20 7.08 -20.56
N THR A 186 9.55 6.06 -19.77
CA THR A 186 10.15 6.24 -18.45
C THR A 186 11.66 6.50 -18.48
N CYS A 187 12.46 5.64 -19.13
CA CYS A 187 13.93 5.77 -19.15
C CYS A 187 14.51 6.31 -20.46
N GLY A 188 13.70 6.45 -21.51
CA GLY A 188 14.14 6.95 -22.81
C GLY A 188 14.92 5.97 -23.68
N SER A 189 15.09 4.70 -23.25
CA SER A 189 15.78 3.67 -24.05
C SER A 189 15.03 3.34 -25.34
N VAL A 190 15.74 3.17 -26.46
CA VAL A 190 15.15 2.75 -27.74
C VAL A 190 15.14 1.23 -27.80
N PHE A 191 13.97 0.66 -28.08
CA PHE A 191 13.79 -0.78 -28.16
C PHE A 191 14.24 -1.30 -29.53
N GLY A 192 14.97 -2.41 -29.56
CA GLY A 192 15.34 -3.09 -30.81
C GLY A 192 16.60 -2.58 -31.52
N GLN A 193 17.35 -1.63 -30.96
CA GLN A 193 18.74 -1.45 -31.36
C GLN A 193 19.58 -2.51 -30.65
N ALA A 194 19.98 -3.55 -31.40
CA ALA A 194 21.21 -4.25 -31.07
C ALA A 194 22.31 -3.18 -30.92
N GLN A 195 23.19 -3.30 -29.93
CA GLN A 195 24.39 -2.49 -29.88
C GLN A 195 25.12 -2.69 -31.22
N SER A 196 24.93 -1.76 -32.17
CA SER A 196 25.81 -1.66 -33.31
C SER A 196 27.11 -1.17 -32.73
N ASP A 197 28.11 -2.05 -32.69
CA ASP A 197 29.49 -1.75 -32.33
C ASP A 197 29.89 -0.40 -32.94
N THR A 198 29.84 0.65 -32.13
CA THR A 198 30.51 1.90 -32.45
C THR A 198 31.99 1.60 -32.36
N SER A 199 32.57 1.30 -33.52
CA SER A 199 33.96 1.51 -33.91
C SER A 199 34.91 1.76 -32.75
N SER A 200 35.68 0.73 -32.40
CA SER A 200 36.93 0.83 -31.67
C SER A 200 37.80 1.98 -32.19
N THR A 201 37.86 3.08 -31.42
CA THR A 201 38.98 4.02 -31.48
C THR A 201 39.69 4.00 -30.13
N SER A 202 40.79 3.25 -30.13
CA SER A 202 42.08 3.49 -29.46
C SER A 202 42.13 3.94 -27.99
N ASP A 203 42.91 3.15 -27.25
CA ASP A 203 43.72 3.51 -26.08
C ASP A 203 43.12 3.46 -24.68
N LEU A 204 43.00 2.24 -24.13
CA LEU A 204 43.41 1.99 -22.75
C LEU A 204 44.12 0.62 -22.66
N LYS A 205 45.45 0.66 -22.64
CA LYS A 205 46.35 -0.45 -22.29
C LYS A 205 45.92 -1.07 -20.95
N ARG A 206 45.33 -2.27 -20.97
CA ARG A 206 45.24 -3.13 -19.78
C ARG A 206 46.62 -3.73 -19.53
N LYS A 207 47.19 -3.42 -18.36
CA LYS A 207 48.35 -4.13 -17.78
C LYS A 207 47.96 -5.60 -17.57
N ALA A 208 48.73 -6.53 -18.14
CA ALA A 208 48.66 -7.94 -17.80
C ALA A 208 49.27 -8.18 -16.40
N PRO A 209 48.84 -9.21 -15.66
CA PRO A 209 49.50 -9.62 -14.42
C PRO A 209 50.72 -10.49 -14.78
N GLU A 210 51.89 -10.10 -14.30
CA GLU A 210 53.07 -10.98 -14.30
C GLU A 210 52.97 -11.95 -13.11
N THR A 211 53.10 -13.24 -13.44
CA THR A 211 53.42 -14.36 -12.54
C THR A 211 54.77 -14.21 -11.88
#